data_AF-A0A389MUC5-F1
#
_entry.id   AF-A0A389MUC5-F1
#
_cell.length_a   1.000
_cell.length_b   1.000
_cell.length_c   1.000
_cell.angle_alpha   90.00
_cell.angle_beta   90.00
_cell.angle_gamma   90.00
#
_symmetry.space_group_name_H-M   'P 1'
#
loop_
_entity.id
_entity.type
_entity.pdbx_description
1 polymer ?
#
loop_
_entity_poly.entity_id
_entity_poly.type
_entity_poly.pdbx_seq_one_letter_code
_entity_poly.pdbx_strand_id
1 'polypeptide(L)'
;MSPGFAHLEGGMARRDTVSEDERERRKAAVEAVASRVYGSSWQTPLATEISDMTGRSLERSRIAGWFLKPAADKPTSSVKPVPAWVMNALPELARRGAARLRHAAEELDLAAAELDRVAAPPEGGEGAPPAPGEPEETPAAPQGPDDYKAADEAFHAWLDSYVEGKGAELGGAP
;
A
#
# COMPACT_ATOMS: atom_id res chain seq x y z
N MET A 1 -45.75 -49.55 -1.87
CA MET A 1 -45.10 -48.69 -0.86
C MET A 1 -43.72 -48.35 -1.41
N SER A 2 -43.56 -47.17 -1.99
CA SER A 2 -42.27 -46.70 -2.53
C SER A 2 -41.72 -45.65 -1.57
N PRO A 3 -40.50 -45.81 -1.02
CA PRO A 3 -39.88 -44.76 -0.23
C PRO A 3 -39.46 -43.62 -1.16
N GLY A 4 -39.96 -42.42 -0.87
CA GLY A 4 -39.59 -41.20 -1.56
C GLY A 4 -38.12 -40.87 -1.32
N PHE A 5 -37.39 -40.60 -2.40
CA PHE A 5 -36.06 -40.03 -2.34
C PHE A 5 -36.15 -38.64 -1.72
N ALA A 6 -35.60 -38.52 -0.50
CA ALA A 6 -35.39 -37.25 0.17
C ALA A 6 -34.60 -36.32 -0.77
N HIS A 7 -35.15 -35.12 -0.95
CA HIS A 7 -34.53 -34.03 -1.66
C HIS A 7 -33.11 -33.79 -1.17
N LEU A 8 -32.20 -33.70 -2.14
CA LEU A 8 -30.85 -33.20 -1.98
C LEU A 8 -30.93 -31.78 -1.39
N GLU A 9 -30.70 -31.64 -0.09
CA GLU A 9 -30.25 -30.38 0.49
C GLU A 9 -28.84 -30.10 -0.02
N GLY A 10 -28.78 -29.60 -1.26
CA GLY A 10 -27.61 -28.93 -1.80
C GLY A 10 -27.37 -27.69 -0.97
N GLY A 11 -26.60 -27.84 0.12
CA GLY A 11 -26.03 -26.73 0.85
C GLY A 11 -25.26 -25.85 -0.12
N MET A 12 -25.88 -24.73 -0.54
CA MET A 12 -25.19 -23.66 -1.23
C MET A 12 -24.09 -23.20 -0.30
N ALA A 13 -22.86 -23.64 -0.59
CA ALA A 13 -21.66 -23.07 -0.01
C ALA A 13 -21.79 -21.55 -0.13
N ARG A 14 -21.95 -20.87 1.02
CA ARG A 14 -21.92 -19.42 1.12
C ARG A 14 -20.60 -18.98 0.48
N ARG A 15 -20.66 -18.49 -0.76
CA ARG A 15 -19.56 -17.69 -1.30
C ARG A 15 -19.39 -16.56 -0.32
N ASP A 16 -18.22 -16.43 0.29
CA ASP A 16 -17.90 -15.26 1.11
C ASP A 16 -18.14 -14.01 0.26
N THR A 17 -19.30 -13.41 0.49
CA THR A 17 -19.76 -12.25 -0.25
C THR A 17 -19.18 -11.06 0.48
N VAL A 18 -17.97 -10.67 0.07
CA VAL A 18 -17.38 -9.40 0.49
C VAL A 18 -18.35 -8.30 0.08
N SER A 19 -18.78 -7.45 1.03
CA SER A 19 -19.71 -6.35 0.76
C SER A 19 -19.11 -5.36 -0.27
N GLU A 20 -19.93 -4.49 -0.84
CA GLU A 20 -19.45 -3.44 -1.73
C GLU A 20 -18.49 -2.48 -1.00
N ASP A 21 -18.87 -2.04 0.21
CA ASP A 21 -18.05 -1.18 1.04
C ASP A 21 -16.70 -1.80 1.37
N GLU A 22 -16.67 -3.08 1.76
CA GLU A 22 -15.42 -3.78 2.08
C GLU A 22 -14.56 -3.99 0.82
N ARG A 23 -15.17 -4.22 -0.34
CA ARG A 23 -14.44 -4.27 -1.61
C ARG A 23 -13.76 -2.94 -1.91
N GLU A 24 -14.46 -1.84 -1.68
CA GLU A 24 -13.93 -0.50 -1.96
C GLU A 24 -12.83 -0.13 -0.96
N ARG A 25 -13.01 -0.42 0.34
CA ARG A 25 -11.96 -0.26 1.37
C ARG A 25 -10.68 -1.00 1.01
N ARG A 26 -10.79 -2.26 0.56
CA ARG A 26 -9.61 -3.05 0.16
C ARG A 26 -8.92 -2.49 -1.08
N LYS A 27 -9.67 -2.05 -2.09
CA LYS A 27 -9.08 -1.40 -3.28
C LYS A 27 -8.36 -0.12 -2.89
N ALA A 28 -8.99 0.72 -2.07
CA ALA A 28 -8.41 1.96 -1.58
C ALA A 28 -7.12 1.70 -0.81
N ALA A 29 -7.07 0.66 0.03
CA ALA A 29 -5.85 0.28 0.75
C ALA A 29 -4.71 -0.15 -0.19
N VAL A 30 -5.02 -1.00 -1.17
CA VAL A 30 -4.03 -1.42 -2.18
C VAL A 30 -3.50 -0.22 -2.96
N GLU A 31 -4.38 0.64 -3.46
CA GLU A 31 -4.00 1.82 -4.23
C GLU A 31 -3.18 2.80 -3.39
N ALA A 32 -3.59 3.04 -2.15
CA ALA A 32 -2.94 4.00 -1.27
C ALA A 32 -1.51 3.59 -0.90
N VAL A 33 -1.28 2.30 -0.64
CA VAL A 33 0.08 1.77 -0.38
C VAL A 33 0.88 1.75 -1.67
N ALA A 34 0.35 1.17 -2.74
CA ALA A 34 1.11 0.94 -3.96
C ALA A 34 1.51 2.24 -4.67
N SER A 35 0.63 3.24 -4.70
CA SER A 35 0.93 4.55 -5.30
C SER A 35 2.03 5.31 -4.55
N ARG A 36 2.10 5.20 -3.22
CA ARG A 36 3.15 5.83 -2.41
C ARG A 36 4.51 5.15 -2.57
N VAL A 37 4.51 3.82 -2.67
CA VAL A 37 5.75 3.05 -2.78
C VAL A 37 6.33 3.07 -4.19
N TYR A 38 5.49 3.03 -5.22
CA TYR A 38 5.93 2.82 -6.61
C TYR A 38 5.51 3.93 -7.59
N GLY A 39 4.81 4.97 -7.13
CA GLY A 39 4.34 6.06 -7.98
C GLY A 39 3.19 5.68 -8.91
N SER A 40 3.10 6.32 -10.07
CA SER A 40 1.96 6.18 -11.00
C SER A 40 1.88 4.80 -11.68
N SER A 41 3.01 4.11 -11.82
CA SER A 41 3.13 2.83 -12.55
C SER A 41 3.24 1.64 -11.59
N TRP A 42 2.41 1.62 -10.55
CA TRP A 42 2.57 0.73 -9.39
C TRP A 42 2.06 -0.71 -9.60
N GLN A 43 1.18 -0.97 -10.57
CA GLN A 43 0.51 -2.27 -10.70
C GLN A 43 1.46 -3.44 -10.96
N THR A 44 2.44 -3.25 -11.85
CA THR A 44 3.44 -4.28 -12.18
C THR A 44 4.37 -4.56 -10.99
N PRO A 45 5.05 -3.55 -10.38
CA PRO A 45 5.94 -3.82 -9.26
C PRO A 45 5.21 -4.38 -8.03
N LEU A 46 3.95 -3.96 -7.79
CA LEU A 46 3.11 -4.57 -6.77
C LEU A 46 2.88 -6.06 -7.02
N ALA A 47 2.53 -6.44 -8.25
CA ALA A 47 2.30 -7.84 -8.62
C ALA A 47 3.53 -8.70 -8.37
N THR A 48 4.71 -8.22 -8.79
CA THR A 48 5.99 -8.89 -8.59
C THR A 48 6.29 -9.05 -7.11
N GLU A 49 6.31 -7.97 -6.33
CA GLU A 49 6.70 -8.02 -4.92
C GLU A 49 5.74 -8.88 -4.08
N ILE A 50 4.43 -8.79 -4.31
CA ILE A 50 3.46 -9.65 -3.63
C ILE A 50 3.63 -11.12 -4.03
N SER A 51 3.95 -11.40 -5.29
CA SER A 51 4.22 -12.76 -5.73
C SER A 51 5.42 -13.34 -5.02
N ASP A 52 6.49 -12.57 -4.92
CA ASP A 52 7.73 -12.96 -4.26
C ASP A 52 7.53 -13.17 -2.75
N MET A 53 6.81 -12.26 -2.09
CA MET A 53 6.53 -12.35 -0.65
C MET A 53 5.65 -13.55 -0.27
N THR A 54 4.69 -13.90 -1.13
CA THR A 54 3.65 -14.90 -0.79
C THR A 54 3.87 -16.25 -1.45
N GLY A 55 4.81 -16.35 -2.39
CA GLY A 55 5.02 -17.54 -3.22
C GLY A 55 3.86 -17.84 -4.17
N ARG A 56 2.95 -16.88 -4.39
CA ARG A 56 1.75 -17.05 -5.22
C ARG A 56 1.81 -16.10 -6.41
N SER A 57 1.75 -16.64 -7.63
CA SER A 57 1.73 -15.83 -8.84
C SER A 57 0.54 -14.84 -8.83
N LEU A 58 0.86 -13.57 -8.96
CA LEU A 58 -0.07 -12.46 -9.12
C LEU A 58 0.28 -11.67 -10.38
N GLU A 59 -0.61 -11.72 -11.37
CA GLU A 59 -0.43 -11.00 -12.62
C GLU A 59 -0.91 -9.54 -12.53
N ARG A 60 -0.26 -8.64 -13.26
CA ARG A 60 -0.71 -7.24 -13.40
C ARG A 60 -2.17 -7.16 -13.85
N SER A 61 -2.57 -8.00 -14.80
CA SER A 61 -3.95 -8.06 -15.31
C SER A 61 -4.96 -8.39 -14.22
N ARG A 62 -4.55 -9.19 -13.22
CA ARG A 62 -5.40 -9.54 -12.08
C ARG A 62 -5.62 -8.34 -11.17
N ILE A 63 -4.57 -7.56 -10.92
CA ILE A 63 -4.66 -6.31 -10.15
C ILE A 63 -5.56 -5.31 -10.86
N ALA A 64 -5.33 -5.07 -12.15
CA ALA A 64 -6.17 -4.17 -12.96
C ALA A 64 -7.66 -4.58 -12.90
N GLY A 65 -7.94 -5.89 -12.89
CA GLY A 65 -9.29 -6.43 -12.75
C GLY A 65 -10.01 -6.07 -11.44
N TRP A 66 -9.29 -5.69 -10.38
CA TRP A 66 -9.91 -5.23 -9.12
C TRP A 66 -10.48 -3.81 -9.24
N PHE A 67 -9.93 -3.00 -10.14
CA PHE A 67 -10.28 -1.58 -10.29
C PHE A 67 -11.22 -1.32 -11.47
N LEU A 68 -11.64 -2.36 -12.18
CA LEU A 68 -12.65 -2.22 -13.22
C LEU A 68 -13.99 -1.86 -12.60
N LYS A 69 -14.67 -0.88 -13.21
CA LYS A 69 -16.07 -0.59 -12.87
C LYS A 69 -16.98 -1.68 -13.45
N PRO A 70 -18.06 -2.05 -12.75
CA PRO A 70 -19.11 -2.88 -13.34
C PRO A 70 -19.60 -2.24 -14.63
N ALA A 71 -19.80 -3.05 -15.68
CA ALA A 71 -20.32 -2.54 -16.94
C ALA A 71 -21.83 -2.20 -16.77
N ALA A 72 -22.30 -1.12 -17.38
CA ALA A 72 -23.68 -0.65 -17.23
C ALA A 72 -24.73 -1.66 -17.71
N ASP A 73 -24.36 -2.47 -18.71
CA ASP A 73 -25.15 -3.57 -19.27
C ASP A 73 -25.07 -4.86 -18.45
N LYS A 74 -24.10 -4.97 -17.54
CA LYS A 74 -23.89 -6.12 -16.64
C LYS A 74 -23.48 -5.62 -15.25
N PRO A 75 -24.43 -5.08 -14.45
CA PRO A 75 -24.13 -4.52 -13.13
C PRO A 75 -23.60 -5.57 -12.14
N THR A 76 -23.85 -6.86 -12.40
CA THR A 76 -23.34 -7.99 -11.63
C THR A 76 -22.03 -8.56 -12.17
N SER A 77 -21.44 -7.94 -13.21
CA SER A 77 -20.14 -8.33 -13.74
C SER A 77 -19.12 -8.38 -12.61
N SER A 78 -18.46 -9.52 -12.52
CA SER A 78 -17.73 -10.05 -11.38
C SER A 78 -16.40 -9.33 -11.16
N VAL A 79 -16.45 -8.07 -10.74
CA VAL A 79 -15.29 -7.37 -10.18
C VAL A 79 -14.83 -8.18 -8.97
N LYS A 80 -13.73 -8.91 -9.16
CA LYS A 80 -13.25 -9.85 -8.15
C LYS A 80 -12.73 -9.01 -6.98
N PRO A 81 -13.11 -9.34 -5.74
CA PRO A 81 -12.58 -8.64 -4.57
C PRO A 81 -11.06 -8.83 -4.51
N VAL A 82 -10.39 -7.87 -3.88
CA VAL A 82 -9.00 -8.04 -3.45
C VAL A 82 -8.94 -9.24 -2.49
N PRO A 83 -8.14 -10.27 -2.78
CA PRO A 83 -8.03 -11.44 -1.91
C PRO A 83 -7.50 -11.10 -0.51
N ALA A 84 -7.96 -11.81 0.53
CA ALA A 84 -7.49 -11.58 1.89
C ALA A 84 -5.97 -11.76 2.05
N TRP A 85 -5.36 -12.70 1.34
CA TRP A 85 -3.92 -12.91 1.39
C TRP A 85 -3.11 -11.73 0.82
N VAL A 86 -3.69 -10.94 -0.09
CA VAL A 86 -3.10 -9.68 -0.57
C VAL A 86 -3.18 -8.64 0.53
N MET A 87 -4.34 -8.51 1.19
CA MET A 87 -4.51 -7.59 2.32
C MET A 87 -3.53 -7.88 3.45
N ASN A 88 -3.30 -9.15 3.78
CA ASN A 88 -2.34 -9.57 4.80
C ASN A 88 -0.88 -9.23 4.43
N ALA A 89 -0.56 -9.08 3.14
CA ALA A 89 0.79 -8.72 2.68
C ALA A 89 1.03 -7.20 2.67
N LEU A 90 -0.03 -6.38 2.65
CA LEU A 90 0.09 -4.92 2.53
C LEU A 90 0.87 -4.24 3.68
N PRO A 91 0.71 -4.62 4.96
CA PRO A 91 1.46 -3.96 6.04
C PRO A 91 2.97 -4.13 5.90
N GLU A 92 3.42 -5.34 5.56
CA GLU A 92 4.84 -5.63 5.34
C GLU A 92 5.37 -4.90 4.09
N LEU A 93 4.57 -4.88 3.01
CA LEU A 93 4.89 -4.11 1.81
C LEU A 93 5.06 -2.62 2.12
N ALA A 94 4.15 -2.04 2.90
CA ALA A 94 4.20 -0.63 3.30
C ALA A 94 5.47 -0.33 4.11
N ARG A 95 5.86 -1.22 5.04
CA ARG A 95 7.09 -1.07 5.83
C ARG A 95 8.34 -1.14 4.96
N ARG A 96 8.42 -2.11 4.04
CA ARG A 96 9.51 -2.22 3.07
C ARG A 96 9.61 -0.99 2.18
N GLY A 97 8.47 -0.52 1.68
CA GLY A 97 8.39 0.71 0.89
C GLY A 97 8.88 1.93 1.67
N ALA A 98 8.46 2.10 2.92
CA ALA A 98 8.93 3.18 3.78
C ALA A 98 10.45 3.11 4.03
N ALA A 99 11.02 1.91 4.22
CA ALA A 99 12.46 1.74 4.36
C ALA A 99 13.22 2.12 3.08
N ARG A 100 12.72 1.70 1.90
CA ARG A 100 13.29 2.07 0.59
C ARG A 100 13.27 3.58 0.38
N LEU A 101 12.16 4.24 0.73
CA LEU A 101 12.04 5.70 0.59
C LEU A 101 12.97 6.47 1.53
N ARG A 102 13.19 5.98 2.75
CA ARG A 102 14.18 6.56 3.67
C ARG A 102 15.59 6.45 3.11
N HIS A 103 15.97 5.27 2.64
CA HIS A 103 17.27 5.07 2.01
C HIS A 103 17.46 5.96 0.77
N ALA A 104 16.43 6.07 -0.08
CA ALA A 104 16.49 6.95 -1.25
C ALA A 104 16.61 8.44 -0.85
N ALA A 105 15.96 8.86 0.24
CA ALA A 105 16.13 10.21 0.77
C ALA A 105 17.57 10.45 1.24
N GLU A 106 18.15 9.53 2.01
CA GLU A 106 19.55 9.60 2.45
C GLU A 106 20.54 9.69 1.26
N GLU A 107 20.32 8.91 0.20
CA GLU A 107 21.14 8.97 -1.02
C GLU A 107 21.01 10.33 -1.74
N LEU A 108 19.81 10.90 -1.78
CA LEU A 108 19.57 12.20 -2.39
C LEU A 108 20.19 13.33 -1.56
N ASP A 109 20.16 13.25 -0.23
CA ASP A 109 20.80 14.22 0.66
C ASP A 109 22.32 14.20 0.48
N LEU A 110 22.92 13.01 0.35
CA LEU A 110 24.35 12.87 0.03
C LEU A 110 24.70 13.46 -1.33
N ALA A 111 23.87 13.22 -2.35
CA ALA A 111 24.07 13.78 -3.68
C ALA A 111 23.93 15.31 -3.68
N ALA A 112 22.97 15.87 -2.93
CA ALA A 112 22.80 17.30 -2.76
C ALA A 112 24.04 17.93 -2.10
N ALA A 113 24.55 17.31 -1.03
CA ALA A 113 25.76 17.78 -0.35
C ALA A 113 27.03 17.72 -1.24
N GLU A 114 27.10 16.79 -2.19
CA GLU A 114 28.17 16.75 -3.20
C GLU A 114 28.00 17.88 -4.23
N LEU A 115 26.78 18.11 -4.72
CA LEU A 115 26.49 19.20 -5.65
C LEU A 115 26.83 20.56 -5.05
N ASP A 116 26.53 20.78 -3.77
CA ASP A 116 26.90 21.99 -3.05
C ASP A 116 28.42 22.17 -2.97
N ARG A 117 29.17 21.07 -2.76
CA ARG A 117 30.65 21.09 -2.78
C ARG A 117 31.22 21.45 -4.15
N VAL A 118 30.62 20.97 -5.24
CA VAL A 118 31.04 21.29 -6.61
C VAL A 118 30.64 22.71 -7.02
N ALA A 119 29.48 23.19 -6.55
CA ALA A 119 28.98 24.53 -6.83
C ALA A 119 29.67 25.62 -6.01
N ALA A 120 30.39 25.26 -4.94
CA ALA A 120 31.21 26.20 -4.19
C ALA A 120 32.30 26.79 -5.11
N PRO A 121 32.38 28.13 -5.26
CA PRO A 121 33.50 28.75 -5.98
C PRO A 121 34.82 28.31 -5.33
N PRO A 122 35.90 28.12 -6.11
CA PRO A 122 37.18 27.71 -5.54
C PRO A 122 37.56 28.69 -4.45
N GLU A 123 37.81 28.19 -3.23
CA GLU A 123 38.28 28.98 -2.10
C GLU A 123 39.63 29.63 -2.47
N GLY A 124 39.56 30.81 -3.05
CA GLY A 124 40.64 31.77 -3.05
C GLY A 124 40.58 32.53 -1.73
N GLY A 125 41.23 32.03 -0.69
CA GLY A 125 41.46 32.79 0.54
C GLY A 125 41.72 31.93 1.76
N GLU A 126 42.98 31.94 2.22
CA GLU A 126 43.38 31.53 3.57
C GLU A 126 42.43 32.11 4.64
N GLY A 127 41.82 31.25 5.46
CA GLY A 127 40.93 31.74 6.51
C GLY A 127 40.29 30.68 7.43
N ALA A 128 41.08 30.23 8.41
CA ALA A 128 40.70 29.67 9.73
C ALA A 128 40.01 28.28 9.83
N PRO A 129 40.45 27.42 10.79
CA PRO A 129 39.89 26.07 11.00
C PRO A 129 38.54 26.11 11.74
N PRO A 130 37.59 25.19 11.44
CA PRO A 130 36.33 25.10 12.18
C PRO A 130 36.49 24.38 13.52
N ALA A 131 35.73 24.85 14.52
CA ALA A 131 35.64 24.28 15.87
C ALA A 131 34.75 23.02 15.89
N PRO A 132 34.97 22.07 16.83
CA PRO A 132 34.26 20.80 16.86
C PRO A 132 33.01 20.82 17.76
N GLY A 133 31.93 20.20 17.27
CA GLY A 133 30.96 19.48 18.10
C GLY A 133 29.51 19.94 18.00
N GLU A 134 28.63 19.07 17.51
CA GLU A 134 27.53 18.47 18.30
C GLU A 134 26.94 17.25 17.54
N PRO A 135 26.60 16.14 18.24
CA PRO A 135 26.05 14.93 17.62
C PRO A 135 24.53 15.00 17.42
N GLU A 136 24.06 14.58 16.24
CA GLU A 136 22.62 14.44 15.93
C GLU A 136 22.02 13.19 16.60
N GLU A 137 20.94 13.38 17.38
CA GLU A 137 20.10 12.31 17.90
C GLU A 137 19.22 11.72 16.79
N THR A 138 19.41 10.43 16.49
CA THR A 138 18.53 9.66 15.61
C THR A 138 17.34 9.10 16.40
N PRO A 139 16.08 9.28 15.96
CA PRO A 139 14.94 8.69 16.66
C PRO A 139 14.92 7.16 16.52
N ALA A 140 14.75 6.48 17.65
CA ALA A 140 14.76 5.04 17.77
C ALA A 140 13.59 4.37 17.02
N ALA A 141 13.88 3.27 16.34
CA ALA A 141 12.88 2.42 15.70
C ALA A 141 12.02 1.66 16.75
N PRO A 142 10.71 1.49 16.52
CA PRO A 142 9.84 0.79 17.46
C PRO A 142 10.20 -0.69 17.59
N GLN A 143 10.33 -1.17 18.83
CA GLN A 143 10.64 -2.55 19.19
C GLN A 143 9.50 -3.15 20.03
N GLY A 144 8.67 -4.01 19.43
CA GLY A 144 7.72 -4.83 20.19
C GLY A 144 6.73 -5.63 19.34
N PRO A 145 6.37 -6.88 19.73
CA PRO A 145 5.29 -7.65 19.09
C PRO A 145 3.89 -7.11 19.40
N ASP A 146 3.71 -6.32 20.47
CA ASP A 146 2.43 -5.65 20.80
C ASP A 146 2.13 -4.44 19.90
N ASP A 147 3.16 -3.84 19.29
CA ASP A 147 3.01 -2.71 18.35
C ASP A 147 2.34 -3.11 17.04
N TYR A 148 2.30 -4.40 16.71
CA TYR A 148 1.71 -4.88 15.47
C TYR A 148 0.19 -4.71 15.46
N LYS A 149 -0.47 -4.96 16.60
CA LYS A 149 -1.92 -4.81 16.69
C LYS A 149 -2.34 -3.34 16.76
N ALA A 150 -1.57 -2.51 17.46
CA ALA A 150 -1.77 -1.07 17.49
C ALA A 150 -1.53 -0.43 16.11
N ALA A 151 -0.50 -0.89 15.37
CA ALA A 151 -0.26 -0.46 14.00
C ALA A 151 -1.36 -0.90 13.03
N ASP A 152 -1.93 -2.09 13.23
CA ASP A 152 -3.05 -2.60 12.44
C ASP A 152 -4.33 -1.76 12.67
N GLU A 153 -4.69 -1.50 13.93
CA GLU A 153 -5.84 -0.65 14.28
C GLU A 153 -5.64 0.80 13.79
N ALA A 154 -4.44 1.37 13.94
CA ALA A 154 -4.13 2.71 13.45
C ALA A 154 -4.16 2.78 11.91
N PHE A 155 -3.70 1.73 11.22
CA PHE A 155 -3.79 1.63 9.77
C PHE A 155 -5.26 1.56 9.32
N HIS A 156 -6.10 0.78 10.01
CA HIS A 156 -7.54 0.72 9.74
C HIS A 156 -8.24 2.07 9.96
N ALA A 157 -7.93 2.78 11.05
CA ALA A 157 -8.49 4.11 11.31
C ALA A 157 -8.04 5.15 10.27
N TRP A 158 -6.77 5.10 9.85
CA TRP A 158 -6.26 5.95 8.78
C TRP A 158 -6.92 5.62 7.42
N LEU A 159 -7.12 4.35 7.11
CA LEU A 159 -7.81 3.92 5.89
C LEU A 159 -9.25 4.43 5.85
N ASP A 160 -9.98 4.34 6.96
CA ASP A 160 -11.35 4.86 7.06
C ASP A 160 -11.36 6.38 6.80
N SER A 161 -10.42 7.15 7.36
CA SER A 161 -10.29 8.58 7.08
C SER A 161 -9.93 8.89 5.62
N TYR A 162 -9.03 8.12 5.01
CA TYR A 162 -8.62 8.31 3.62
C TYR A 162 -9.77 8.05 2.64
N VAL A 163 -10.58 7.01 2.89
CA VAL A 163 -11.77 6.68 2.09
C VAL A 163 -12.83 7.77 2.22
N GLU A 164 -13.10 8.26 3.44
CA GLU A 164 -14.03 9.37 3.66
C GLU A 164 -13.56 10.67 2.97
N GLY A 165 -12.26 11.00 3.05
CA GLY A 165 -11.68 12.17 2.40
C GLY A 165 -11.77 12.14 0.88
N LYS A 166 -11.53 10.97 0.26
CA LYS A 166 -11.70 10.78 -1.20
C LYS A 166 -13.17 10.84 -1.64
N GLY A 167 -14.10 10.41 -0.79
CA GLY A 167 -15.54 10.54 -1.04
C GLY A 167 -16.01 12.00 -1.06
N ALA A 168 -15.42 12.86 -0.23
CA ALA A 168 -15.75 14.28 -0.17
C ALA A 168 -15.33 15.06 -1.44
N GLU A 169 -14.20 14.70 -2.07
CA GLU A 169 -13.73 15.36 -3.30
C GLU A 169 -14.57 15.02 -4.55
N LEU A 170 -15.38 13.95 -4.52
CA LEU A 170 -16.27 13.57 -5.64
C LEU A 170 -17.72 14.03 -5.45
N GLY A 171 -18.08 14.58 -4.29
CA GLY A 171 -19.41 15.11 -3.98
C GLY A 171 -19.54 16.64 -4.09
N GLY A 172 -18.46 17.34 -4.46
CA GLY A 172 -18.39 18.79 -4.49
C GLY A 172 -18.18 19.36 -5.90
N ALA A 173 -19.21 19.29 -6.75
CA ALA A 173 -19.37 20.22 -7.86
C ALA A 173 -20.85 20.65 -7.90
N PRO A 174 -21.16 21.96 -7.88
CA PRO A 174 -22.53 22.47 -7.91
C PRO A 174 -23.27 22.13 -9.21
#